data_AF-A0A0F8W1L7-F1
#
_entry.id   AF-A0A0F8W1L7-F1
#
_cell.length_a   1.000
_cell.length_b   1.000
_cell.length_c   1.000
_cell.angle_alpha   90.00
_cell.angle_beta   90.00
_cell.angle_gamma   90.00
#
_symmetry.space_group_name_H-M   'P 1'
#
loop_
_entity.id
_entity.type
_entity.pdbx_description
1 polymer ?
#
loop_
_entity_poly.entity_id
_entity_poly.type
_entity_poly.pdbx_seq_one_letter_code
_entity_poly.pdbx_strand_id
1 'polypeptide(L)'
;SDAPMFATGERVGEAAIDSNVSGPLIRMDEFRADPRFAGIDGSGFTTVILDTGIDLDHPFFGLDSDGNGVADRIVYQWDYAYDDGDASDVDGHGSNVSSIVASEDATFTGMAPGADIVHLKVLDDDGSGFFSWMESALQWVVANAAAFNAATFVITYSVLLFRCESPLAVGLSPWSQAMPRSSWQLL
;
A
#
# COMPACT_ATOMS: atom_id res chain seq x y z
N SER A 1 -36.42 32.55 27.04
CA SER A 1 -35.78 33.85 27.29
C SER A 1 -34.30 33.60 27.52
N ASP A 2 -33.51 33.91 26.50
CA ASP A 2 -32.18 34.51 26.51
C ASP A 2 -31.03 33.99 27.41
N ALA A 3 -29.89 33.88 26.72
CA ALA A 3 -28.56 33.35 27.04
C ALA A 3 -27.77 34.10 28.15
N PRO A 4 -26.51 33.66 28.43
CA PRO A 4 -25.32 34.37 27.90
C PRO A 4 -24.22 33.40 27.38
N MET A 5 -23.51 33.64 26.25
CA MET A 5 -22.40 34.57 25.91
C MET A 5 -20.98 34.15 26.39
N PHE A 6 -20.15 33.72 25.41
CA PHE A 6 -18.69 33.67 25.22
C PHE A 6 -17.67 33.95 26.36
N ALA A 7 -16.62 33.11 26.41
CA ALA A 7 -15.15 33.39 26.40
C ALA A 7 -14.41 32.27 27.17
N THR A 8 -13.33 31.60 26.74
CA THR A 8 -12.14 32.00 25.96
C THR A 8 -11.47 30.79 25.28
N GLY A 9 -11.20 30.90 23.96
CA GLY A 9 -10.08 30.30 23.23
C GLY A 9 -9.89 28.78 23.21
N GLU A 10 -10.34 28.11 22.14
CA GLU A 10 -9.65 26.93 21.60
C GLU A 10 -9.94 26.81 20.10
N ARG A 11 -8.96 26.32 19.34
CA ARG A 11 -8.90 26.33 17.87
C ARG A 11 -10.08 25.56 17.27
N VAL A 12 -10.55 26.01 16.09
CA VAL A 12 -11.46 25.23 15.24
C VAL A 12 -10.83 23.87 14.96
N GLY A 13 -11.31 22.84 15.66
CA GLY A 13 -10.88 21.46 15.47
C GLY A 13 -11.33 20.95 14.12
N GLU A 14 -10.41 20.29 13.42
CA GLU A 14 -10.66 19.37 12.30
C GLU A 14 -11.99 18.65 12.51
N ALA A 15 -12.90 18.74 11.54
CA ALA A 15 -13.98 17.78 11.45
C ALA A 15 -13.36 16.42 11.14
N ALA A 16 -13.10 15.62 12.17
CA ALA A 16 -12.72 14.22 11.98
C ALA A 16 -13.89 13.52 11.30
N ILE A 17 -13.75 13.26 9.99
CA ILE A 17 -14.64 12.38 9.26
C ILE A 17 -14.39 10.99 9.86
N ASP A 18 -15.39 10.43 10.55
CA ASP A 18 -15.32 9.05 11.03
C ASP A 18 -15.13 8.12 9.83
N SER A 19 -13.95 7.50 9.70
CA SER A 19 -13.66 6.61 8.57
C SER A 19 -14.60 5.39 8.53
N ASN A 20 -15.24 5.04 9.65
CA ASN A 20 -16.24 3.97 9.70
C ASN A 20 -17.54 4.29 8.97
N VAL A 21 -17.83 5.57 8.69
CA VAL A 21 -19.02 5.91 7.89
C VAL A 21 -18.79 5.72 6.38
N SER A 22 -17.55 5.50 5.95
CA SER A 22 -17.21 5.43 4.53
C SER A 22 -17.66 4.11 3.86
N GLY A 23 -17.51 2.98 4.54
CA GLY A 23 -17.84 1.64 4.03
C GLY A 23 -19.27 1.51 3.49
N PRO A 24 -20.30 1.90 4.27
CA PRO A 24 -21.68 1.93 3.82
C PRO A 24 -21.92 2.89 2.64
N LEU A 25 -21.23 4.03 2.59
CA LEU A 25 -21.40 5.04 1.54
C LEU A 25 -20.88 4.58 0.18
N ILE A 26 -19.76 3.83 0.18
CA ILE A 26 -19.17 3.26 -1.04
C ILE A 26 -19.66 1.84 -1.33
N ARG A 27 -20.64 1.34 -0.56
CA ARG A 27 -21.18 -0.03 -0.65
C ARG A 27 -20.12 -1.13 -0.50
N MET A 28 -19.05 -0.87 0.25
CA MET A 28 -18.02 -1.87 0.52
C MET A 28 -18.59 -3.04 1.34
N ASP A 29 -19.49 -2.73 2.27
CA ASP A 29 -20.16 -3.75 3.09
C ASP A 29 -21.04 -4.67 2.25
N GLU A 30 -21.77 -4.11 1.26
CA GLU A 30 -22.57 -4.89 0.32
C GLU A 30 -21.68 -5.78 -0.55
N PHE A 31 -20.54 -5.27 -1.02
CA PHE A 31 -19.57 -6.04 -1.80
C PHE A 31 -19.01 -7.22 -1.00
N ARG A 32 -18.57 -7.00 0.24
CA ARG A 32 -18.02 -8.04 1.12
C ARG A 32 -19.06 -9.06 1.57
N ALA A 33 -20.32 -8.65 1.71
CA ALA A 33 -21.43 -9.53 2.07
C ALA A 33 -21.96 -10.35 0.88
N ASP A 34 -21.57 -10.05 -0.35
CA ASP A 34 -22.03 -10.77 -1.53
C ASP A 34 -21.42 -12.18 -1.58
N PRO A 35 -22.24 -13.25 -1.54
CA PRO A 35 -21.75 -14.63 -1.51
C PRO A 35 -20.97 -15.02 -2.77
N ARG A 36 -21.08 -14.27 -3.88
CA ARG A 36 -20.29 -14.49 -5.09
C ARG A 36 -18.81 -14.18 -4.90
N PHE A 37 -18.47 -13.32 -3.94
CA PHE A 37 -17.11 -12.91 -3.62
C PHE A 37 -16.65 -13.44 -2.25
N ALA A 38 -17.48 -14.27 -1.61
CA ALA A 38 -17.12 -14.91 -0.35
C ALA A 38 -15.85 -15.76 -0.52
N GLY A 39 -14.86 -15.52 0.34
CA GLY A 39 -13.55 -16.19 0.29
C GLY A 39 -12.54 -15.57 -0.70
N ILE A 40 -12.88 -14.45 -1.35
CA ILE A 40 -11.90 -13.64 -2.08
C ILE A 40 -11.33 -12.59 -1.12
N ASP A 41 -10.27 -12.97 -0.41
CA ASP A 41 -9.60 -12.13 0.58
C ASP A 41 -8.09 -11.94 0.31
N GLY A 42 -7.58 -12.51 -0.79
CA GLY A 42 -6.17 -12.46 -1.15
C GLY A 42 -5.31 -13.56 -0.53
N SER A 43 -5.89 -14.48 0.26
CA SER A 43 -5.16 -15.60 0.85
C SER A 43 -4.36 -16.39 -0.18
N GLY A 44 -3.08 -16.63 0.14
CA GLY A 44 -2.15 -17.37 -0.72
C GLY A 44 -1.55 -16.54 -1.87
N PHE A 45 -1.87 -15.25 -1.96
CA PHE A 45 -1.22 -14.30 -2.85
C PHE A 45 -0.46 -13.25 -2.05
N THR A 46 0.52 -12.64 -2.70
CA THR A 46 1.28 -11.54 -2.12
C THR A 46 1.02 -10.24 -2.87
N THR A 47 0.89 -9.15 -2.13
CA THR A 47 0.91 -7.79 -2.68
C THR A 47 2.28 -7.18 -2.46
N VAL A 48 2.78 -6.50 -3.48
CA VAL A 48 4.05 -5.77 -3.40
C VAL A 48 3.77 -4.27 -3.35
N ILE A 49 4.28 -3.58 -2.35
CA ILE A 49 4.00 -2.16 -2.09
C ILE A 49 5.31 -1.38 -2.09
N LEU A 50 5.37 -0.33 -2.91
CA LEU A 50 6.53 0.56 -3.04
C LEU A 50 6.15 1.95 -2.55
N ASP A 51 6.69 2.35 -1.40
CA ASP A 51 6.28 3.57 -0.68
C ASP A 51 7.38 4.07 0.30
N THR A 52 7.02 4.90 1.28
CA THR A 52 7.88 5.48 2.34
C THR A 52 8.30 4.52 3.44
N GLY A 53 7.76 3.30 3.44
CA GLY A 53 7.99 2.30 4.48
C GLY A 53 6.68 1.69 4.96
N ILE A 54 6.78 0.76 5.89
CA ILE A 54 5.63 0.17 6.58
C ILE A 54 5.92 0.09 8.09
N ASP A 55 4.90 0.29 8.92
CA ASP A 55 4.98 -0.03 10.34
C ASP A 55 5.13 -1.55 10.50
N LEU A 56 6.36 -1.98 10.75
CA LEU A 56 6.74 -3.38 10.73
C LEU A 56 6.03 -4.18 11.81
N ASP A 57 5.69 -3.61 12.97
CA ASP A 57 5.12 -4.33 14.12
C ASP A 57 3.61 -4.02 14.34
N HIS A 58 2.92 -3.50 13.32
CA HIS A 58 1.51 -3.16 13.47
C HIS A 58 0.62 -4.41 13.37
N PRO A 59 -0.31 -4.66 14.31
CA PRO A 59 -1.18 -5.84 14.30
C PRO A 59 -2.16 -5.91 13.12
N PHE A 60 -2.22 -4.87 12.28
CA PHE A 60 -3.03 -4.89 11.05
C PHE A 60 -2.36 -5.74 9.95
N PHE A 61 -1.07 -5.99 10.07
CA PHE A 61 -0.28 -6.76 9.11
C PHE A 61 0.04 -8.15 9.65
N GLY A 62 -0.73 -8.64 10.61
CA GLY A 62 -0.49 -9.90 11.30
C GLY A 62 0.02 -9.70 12.72
N LEU A 63 -0.06 -10.77 13.51
CA LEU A 63 0.67 -10.86 14.76
C LEU A 63 2.16 -11.04 14.46
N ASP A 64 3.03 -10.46 15.28
CA ASP A 64 4.44 -10.86 15.36
C ASP A 64 4.55 -12.05 16.32
N SER A 65 4.47 -13.27 15.79
CA SER A 65 4.47 -14.49 16.62
C SER A 65 5.88 -14.89 17.08
N ASP A 66 6.91 -14.48 16.35
CA ASP A 66 8.31 -14.84 16.65
C ASP A 66 9.06 -13.77 17.46
N GLY A 67 8.46 -12.59 17.61
CA GLY A 67 8.97 -11.47 18.41
C GLY A 67 10.15 -10.76 17.75
N ASN A 68 10.27 -10.81 16.42
CA ASN A 68 11.38 -10.21 15.68
C ASN A 68 11.17 -8.71 15.38
N GLY A 69 10.01 -8.14 15.73
CA GLY A 69 9.63 -6.75 15.46
C GLY A 69 9.04 -6.53 14.06
N VAL A 70 8.64 -7.61 13.39
CA VAL A 70 8.02 -7.61 12.07
C VAL A 70 6.80 -8.55 12.09
N ALA A 71 5.65 -8.01 11.74
CA ALA A 71 4.39 -8.72 11.66
C ALA A 71 4.48 -9.86 10.63
N ASP A 72 3.93 -11.03 10.98
CA ASP A 72 4.17 -12.28 10.25
C ASP A 72 3.69 -12.27 8.79
N ARG A 73 2.77 -11.37 8.40
CA ARG A 73 2.34 -11.26 6.99
C ARG A 73 3.23 -10.35 6.16
N ILE A 74 4.19 -9.65 6.77
CA ILE A 74 5.25 -8.95 6.03
C ILE A 74 6.35 -9.98 5.71
N VAL A 75 6.18 -10.67 4.58
CA VAL A 75 7.03 -11.81 4.20
C VAL A 75 8.38 -11.39 3.62
N TYR A 76 8.52 -10.13 3.20
CA TYR A 76 9.79 -9.54 2.80
C TYR A 76 9.72 -8.02 2.91
N GLN A 77 10.83 -7.42 3.32
CA GLN A 77 10.99 -5.98 3.28
C GLN A 77 12.43 -5.57 2.96
N TRP A 78 12.59 -4.42 2.31
CA TRP A 78 13.89 -3.84 1.97
C TRP A 78 13.79 -2.33 1.81
N ASP A 79 14.81 -1.61 2.26
CA ASP A 79 14.95 -0.18 2.11
C ASP A 79 16.00 0.17 1.05
N TYR A 80 15.54 0.76 -0.06
CA TYR A 80 16.41 1.27 -1.12
C TYR A 80 16.88 2.71 -0.88
N ALA A 81 16.20 3.48 -0.03
CA ALA A 81 16.59 4.83 0.36
C ALA A 81 17.85 4.81 1.24
N TYR A 82 17.93 3.85 2.16
CA TYR A 82 19.06 3.68 3.09
C TYR A 82 19.94 2.44 2.82
N ASP A 83 19.57 1.60 1.85
CA ASP A 83 20.31 0.39 1.42
C ASP A 83 20.49 -0.65 2.53
N ASP A 84 19.40 -0.95 3.24
CA ASP A 84 19.37 -1.94 4.30
C ASP A 84 18.05 -2.74 4.33
N GLY A 85 17.94 -3.63 5.31
CA GLY A 85 16.76 -4.45 5.54
C GLY A 85 15.83 -3.87 6.60
N ASP A 86 15.73 -2.55 6.73
CA ASP A 86 14.79 -1.88 7.65
C ASP A 86 13.90 -0.89 6.88
N ALA A 87 12.81 -1.41 6.30
CA ALA A 87 11.81 -0.61 5.59
C ALA A 87 10.79 0.07 6.52
N SER A 88 11.18 0.44 7.74
CA SER A 88 10.30 1.12 8.69
C SER A 88 9.75 2.45 8.15
N ASP A 89 8.49 2.73 8.45
CA ASP A 89 7.81 3.96 8.03
C ASP A 89 7.94 5.06 9.07
N VAL A 90 8.55 6.17 8.67
CA VAL A 90 8.63 7.40 9.49
C VAL A 90 7.62 8.45 9.03
N ASP A 91 7.26 8.45 7.74
CA ASP A 91 6.31 9.40 7.15
C ASP A 91 4.85 9.00 7.45
N GLY A 92 4.55 7.70 7.41
CA GLY A 92 3.23 7.14 7.67
C GLY A 92 2.37 6.92 6.42
N HIS A 93 2.78 7.46 5.26
CA HIS A 93 2.06 7.27 4.00
C HIS A 93 2.04 5.80 3.57
N GLY A 94 3.18 5.12 3.58
CA GLY A 94 3.26 3.73 3.18
C GLY A 94 2.49 2.77 4.08
N SER A 95 2.49 2.99 5.39
CA SER A 95 1.67 2.22 6.34
C SER A 95 0.18 2.41 6.09
N ASN A 96 -0.25 3.65 5.80
CA ASN A 96 -1.64 3.93 5.44
C ASN A 96 -2.04 3.19 4.15
N VAL A 97 -1.20 3.26 3.11
CA VAL A 97 -1.42 2.53 1.85
C VAL A 97 -1.49 1.02 2.08
N SER A 98 -0.55 0.46 2.83
CA SER A 98 -0.53 -0.96 3.19
C SER A 98 -1.78 -1.38 3.96
N SER A 99 -2.29 -0.52 4.84
CA SER A 99 -3.53 -0.79 5.59
C SER A 99 -4.76 -0.87 4.68
N ILE A 100 -4.87 0.03 3.70
CA ILE A 100 -5.96 0.01 2.71
C ILE A 100 -5.91 -1.27 1.88
N VAL A 101 -4.70 -1.73 1.54
CA VAL A 101 -4.53 -2.93 0.72
C VAL A 101 -4.81 -4.20 1.53
N ALA A 102 -4.17 -4.38 2.68
CA ALA A 102 -4.04 -5.70 3.30
C ALA A 102 -4.31 -5.76 4.82
N SER A 103 -4.84 -4.70 5.44
CA SER A 103 -5.18 -4.73 6.87
C SER A 103 -6.13 -5.88 7.22
N GLU A 104 -5.79 -6.68 8.24
CA GLU A 104 -6.68 -7.71 8.82
C GLU A 104 -7.64 -7.21 9.89
N ASP A 105 -7.57 -5.92 10.24
CA ASP A 105 -8.44 -5.37 11.28
C ASP A 105 -9.93 -5.52 10.91
N ALA A 106 -10.76 -5.88 11.89
CA ALA A 106 -12.19 -6.10 11.64
C ALA A 106 -12.96 -4.80 11.38
N THR A 107 -12.46 -3.66 11.86
CA THR A 107 -13.06 -2.33 11.69
C THR A 107 -12.51 -1.64 10.46
N PHE A 108 -11.19 -1.68 10.28
CA PHE A 108 -10.45 -1.07 9.17
C PHE A 108 -9.88 -2.14 8.25
N THR A 109 -10.74 -3.04 7.77
CA THR A 109 -10.31 -4.16 6.93
C THR A 109 -9.83 -3.65 5.57
N GLY A 110 -8.70 -4.16 5.11
CA GLY A 110 -8.14 -3.90 3.79
C GLY A 110 -8.93 -4.56 2.66
N MET A 111 -8.56 -4.29 1.42
CA MET A 111 -9.17 -4.91 0.25
C MET A 111 -8.87 -6.42 0.15
N ALA A 112 -7.65 -6.82 0.52
CA ALA A 112 -7.15 -8.18 0.51
C ALA A 112 -6.59 -8.55 1.90
N PRO A 113 -7.45 -8.70 2.92
CA PRO A 113 -7.05 -8.88 4.31
C PRO A 113 -6.34 -10.21 4.60
N GLY A 114 -6.30 -11.15 3.66
CA GLY A 114 -5.55 -12.41 3.76
C GLY A 114 -4.26 -12.44 2.93
N ALA A 115 -3.94 -11.38 2.18
CA ALA A 115 -2.74 -11.37 1.34
C ALA A 115 -1.45 -11.16 2.15
N ASP A 116 -0.37 -11.82 1.75
CA ASP A 116 0.95 -11.50 2.29
C ASP A 116 1.46 -10.18 1.70
N ILE A 117 2.37 -9.51 2.40
CA ILE A 117 2.87 -8.19 2.07
C ILE A 117 4.37 -8.28 1.82
N VAL A 118 4.79 -7.78 0.67
CA VAL A 118 6.18 -7.45 0.38
C VAL A 118 6.28 -5.93 0.33
N HIS A 119 7.09 -5.35 1.20
CA HIS A 119 7.22 -3.90 1.27
C HIS A 119 8.61 -3.43 0.86
N LEU A 120 8.69 -2.60 -0.18
CA LEU A 120 9.94 -2.05 -0.66
C LEU A 120 9.92 -0.54 -0.44
N LYS A 121 10.72 -0.06 0.50
CA LYS A 121 10.85 1.37 0.77
C LYS A 121 11.71 2.00 -0.32
N VAL A 122 11.10 2.89 -1.11
CA VAL A 122 11.72 3.56 -2.26
C VAL A 122 11.61 5.09 -2.17
N LEU A 123 10.95 5.56 -1.11
CA LEU A 123 10.90 6.94 -0.69
C LEU A 123 11.53 7.02 0.71
N ASP A 124 12.31 8.07 0.96
CA ASP A 124 12.88 8.38 2.26
C ASP A 124 11.82 8.89 3.26
N ASP A 125 12.26 9.25 4.46
CA ASP A 125 11.40 9.68 5.56
C ASP A 125 10.70 11.03 5.32
N ASP A 126 11.13 11.78 4.30
CA ASP A 126 10.50 13.03 3.85
C ASP A 126 9.60 12.80 2.61
N GLY A 127 9.36 11.55 2.23
CA GLY A 127 8.56 11.17 1.06
C GLY A 127 9.24 11.41 -0.28
N SER A 128 10.55 11.62 -0.29
CA SER A 128 11.36 11.88 -1.49
C SER A 128 12.07 10.63 -1.97
N GLY A 129 12.30 10.50 -3.28
CA GLY A 129 12.98 9.31 -3.80
C GLY A 129 13.69 9.54 -5.12
N PHE A 130 14.64 8.65 -5.43
CA PHE A 130 15.34 8.65 -6.71
C PHE A 130 14.77 7.59 -7.65
N PHE A 131 14.79 7.91 -8.95
CA PHE A 131 14.37 6.96 -9.99
C PHE A 131 15.20 5.66 -9.96
N SER A 132 16.48 5.74 -9.56
CA SER A 132 17.35 4.58 -9.42
C SER A 132 16.90 3.60 -8.34
N TRP A 133 16.31 4.10 -7.25
CA TRP A 133 15.77 3.25 -6.18
C TRP A 133 14.53 2.51 -6.67
N MET A 134 13.61 3.24 -7.30
CA MET A 134 12.42 2.68 -7.95
C MET A 134 12.77 1.63 -9.01
N GLU A 135 13.76 1.92 -9.87
CA GLU A 135 14.23 0.97 -10.88
C GLU A 135 14.80 -0.31 -10.24
N SER A 136 15.59 -0.17 -9.18
CA SER A 136 16.19 -1.32 -8.48
C SER A 136 15.13 -2.17 -7.79
N ALA A 137 14.14 -1.55 -7.16
CA ALA A 137 12.99 -2.22 -6.58
C ALA A 137 12.19 -2.98 -7.64
N LEU A 138 11.86 -2.34 -8.77
CA LEU A 138 11.15 -2.99 -9.87
C LEU A 138 11.90 -4.19 -10.45
N GLN A 139 13.23 -4.10 -10.59
CA GLN A 139 14.05 -5.22 -11.02
C GLN A 139 13.99 -6.38 -10.03
N TRP A 140 14.04 -6.09 -8.72
CA TRP A 140 13.87 -7.09 -7.68
C TRP A 140 12.47 -7.73 -7.77
N VAL A 141 11.41 -6.96 -7.99
CA VAL A 141 10.04 -7.48 -8.12
C VAL A 141 9.94 -8.43 -9.30
N VAL A 142 10.44 -8.04 -10.47
CA VAL A 142 10.42 -8.92 -11.66
C VAL A 142 11.18 -10.22 -11.42
N ALA A 143 12.30 -10.16 -10.69
CA ALA A 143 13.09 -11.34 -10.36
C ALA A 143 12.40 -12.28 -9.35
N ASN A 144 11.57 -11.74 -8.45
CA ASN A 144 11.01 -12.47 -7.31
C ASN A 144 9.49 -12.70 -7.37
N ALA A 145 8.77 -12.10 -8.33
CA ALA A 145 7.30 -12.17 -8.40
C ALA A 145 6.75 -13.61 -8.40
N ALA A 146 7.44 -14.53 -9.09
CA ALA A 146 7.04 -15.94 -9.11
C ALA A 146 7.30 -16.67 -7.79
N ALA A 147 8.32 -16.25 -7.01
CA ALA A 147 8.67 -16.87 -5.74
C ALA A 147 7.67 -16.51 -4.64
N PHE A 148 7.17 -15.28 -4.65
CA PHE A 148 6.18 -14.79 -3.70
C PHE A 148 4.73 -14.98 -4.17
N ASN A 149 4.48 -15.59 -5.33
CA ASN A 149 3.13 -15.62 -5.92
C ASN A 149 2.47 -14.22 -5.95
N ALA A 150 3.25 -13.21 -6.35
CA ALA A 150 2.83 -11.83 -6.34
C ALA A 150 1.69 -11.62 -7.35
N ALA A 151 0.50 -11.27 -6.84
CA ALA A 151 -0.69 -11.04 -7.67
C ALA A 151 -0.81 -9.58 -8.13
N THR A 152 -0.38 -8.66 -7.28
CA THR A 152 -0.59 -7.22 -7.47
C THR A 152 0.64 -6.45 -7.01
N PHE A 153 0.84 -5.29 -7.63
CA PHE A 153 1.90 -4.36 -7.32
C PHE A 153 1.33 -2.95 -7.24
N VAL A 154 1.61 -2.24 -6.15
CA VAL A 154 1.09 -0.90 -5.84
C VAL A 154 2.27 0.07 -5.77
N ILE A 155 2.23 1.10 -6.61
CA ILE A 155 3.10 2.27 -6.49
C ILE A 155 2.22 3.47 -6.20
N THR A 156 2.54 4.17 -5.13
CA THR A 156 1.97 5.47 -4.83
C THR A 156 3.05 6.52 -5.02
N TYR A 157 2.64 7.63 -5.62
CA TYR A 157 3.41 8.86 -5.64
C TYR A 157 2.45 9.95 -5.19
N SER A 158 2.81 10.68 -4.14
CA SER A 158 2.21 11.98 -3.86
C SER A 158 2.28 12.80 -5.14
N VAL A 159 1.14 13.32 -5.59
CA VAL A 159 0.97 13.91 -6.93
C VAL A 159 2.01 15.00 -7.23
N LEU A 160 2.99 14.69 -8.10
CA LEU A 160 3.63 15.68 -8.95
C LEU A 160 3.45 15.20 -10.39
N LEU A 161 2.60 15.92 -11.11
CA LEU A 161 2.24 15.73 -12.51
C LEU A 161 3.37 15.09 -13.34
N PHE A 162 3.17 13.86 -13.81
CA PHE A 162 3.79 13.40 -15.05
C PHE A 162 3.20 14.25 -16.18
N ARG A 163 3.80 15.43 -16.43
CA ARG A 163 3.58 16.12 -17.69
C ARG A 163 4.30 15.31 -18.75
N CYS A 164 3.56 14.39 -19.38
CA CYS A 164 3.98 13.76 -20.62
C CYS A 164 3.95 14.84 -21.71
N GLU A 165 5.03 15.62 -21.81
CA GLU A 165 5.31 16.43 -22.97
C GLU A 165 6.62 15.97 -23.61
N SER A 166 6.50 14.98 -24.48
CA SER A 166 7.03 15.13 -25.83
C SER A 166 6.30 14.17 -26.78
N PRO A 167 5.62 14.68 -27.82
CA PRO A 167 5.33 13.84 -28.97
C PRO A 167 6.67 13.57 -29.67
N LEU A 168 6.87 12.33 -30.15
CA LEU A 168 8.03 11.84 -30.91
C LEU A 168 9.12 11.11 -30.07
N ALA A 169 8.81 9.89 -29.64
CA ALA A 169 9.81 8.82 -29.55
C ALA A 169 9.14 7.45 -29.72
N VAL A 170 8.76 7.13 -30.96
CA VAL A 170 8.63 5.74 -31.39
C VAL A 170 10.06 5.18 -31.47
N GLY A 171 10.56 4.70 -30.35
CA GLY A 171 11.92 4.19 -30.20
C GLY A 171 11.91 3.07 -29.18
N LEU A 172 11.93 1.84 -29.70
CA LEU A 172 11.87 0.56 -28.99
C LEU A 172 12.75 0.55 -27.73
N SER A 173 12.11 0.51 -26.56
CA SER A 173 12.78 0.16 -25.31
C SER A 173 12.72 -1.37 -25.11
N PRO A 174 13.68 -1.98 -24.37
CA PRO A 174 13.76 -3.44 -24.19
C PRO A 174 12.52 -4.08 -23.54
N TRP A 175 11.63 -3.25 -23.02
CA TRP A 175 10.46 -3.60 -22.21
C TRP A 175 9.30 -4.23 -22.97
N SER A 176 9.33 -4.30 -24.31
CA SER A 176 8.27 -4.99 -25.08
C SER A 176 8.41 -6.53 -25.11
N GLN A 177 9.49 -7.10 -24.55
CA GLN A 177 9.80 -8.54 -24.65
C GLN A 177 9.82 -9.30 -23.31
N ALA A 178 9.65 -8.62 -22.18
CA ALA A 178 9.80 -9.26 -20.87
C ALA A 178 8.53 -9.94 -20.30
N MET A 179 7.39 -9.89 -20.99
CA MET A 179 6.17 -10.57 -20.53
C MET A 179 5.50 -11.37 -21.66
N PRO A 180 5.32 -12.70 -21.51
CA PRO A 180 4.50 -13.47 -22.43
C PRO A 180 3.06 -12.95 -22.41
N ARG A 181 2.51 -12.65 -23.60
CA ARG A 181 1.13 -12.15 -23.78
C ARG A 181 0.03 -13.12 -23.32
N SER A 182 0.37 -14.30 -22.81
CA SER A 182 -0.57 -15.36 -22.43
C SER A 182 -1.19 -15.22 -21.04
N SER A 183 -0.75 -14.26 -20.23
CA SER A 183 -1.18 -14.15 -18.81
C SER A 183 -2.27 -13.10 -18.56
N TRP A 184 -2.80 -12.45 -19.61
CA TRP A 184 -3.93 -11.54 -19.48
C TRP A 184 -5.23 -12.30 -19.68
N GLN A 185 -5.82 -12.82 -18.60
CA GLN A 185 -7.26 -13.03 -18.55
C GLN A 185 -7.84 -12.08 -17.50
N LEU A 186 -8.53 -11.07 -18.01
CA LEU A 186 -9.48 -10.27 -17.26
C LEU A 186 -10.59 -11.20 -16.75
N LEU A 187 -10.77 -11.23 -15.43
CA LEU A 187 -12.08 -11.45 -14.82
C LEU A 187 -12.51 -10.13 -14.18
#